data_AF-A0A1F4X9F1-F1
#
_entry.id   AF-A0A1F4X9F1-F1
#
_cell.length_a   1.000
_cell.length_b   1.000
_cell.length_c   1.000
_cell.angle_alpha   90.00
_cell.angle_beta   90.00
_cell.angle_gamma   90.00
#
_symmetry.space_group_name_H-M   'P 1'
#
loop_
_entity.id
_entity.type
_entity.pdbx_description
1 polymer ?
#
loop_
_entity_poly.entity_id
_entity_poly.type
_entity_poly.pdbx_seq_one_letter_code
_entity_poly.pdbx_strand_id
1 'polypeptide(L)'
;MPAGWGFLYPFEFVLIALGLIVMIRKQLFTPLLGAWFFLYAVPSSLAADGHIWRMFTFLPLPQIIGGIGLVHLANQRKQIWVQAGIGLICALFVFRFLVDYTSYLPWAQGANSFFGFRDLYSYLKTVEKDYDYIVVAPSGLGFDQLYIYYLFYMQPDPREYQLGVDVERPVGRENWVEVKRIAKWHFVGDVRNVVFDLPDKTLLVADGNFKEKAPLPQNVMLTELIKTINFANGDPAFKVLILHKNPAFKPQPSPKASL
;
A
#
# COMPACT_ATOMS: atom_id res chain seq x y z
N MET A 1 13.50 9.75 5.56
CA MET A 1 13.76 11.08 6.14
C MET A 1 14.50 10.89 7.46
N PRO A 2 15.46 11.75 7.84
CA PRO A 2 16.05 11.72 9.17
C PRO A 2 14.94 11.78 10.23
N ALA A 3 15.12 11.07 11.34
CA ALA A 3 14.18 11.14 12.46
C ALA A 3 14.03 12.61 12.93
N GLY A 4 12.79 13.08 13.08
CA GLY A 4 12.47 14.43 13.53
C GLY A 4 12.28 15.49 12.43
N TRP A 5 12.44 15.14 11.15
CA TRP A 5 12.11 16.05 10.05
C TRP A 5 10.63 15.88 9.68
N GLY A 6 9.89 16.99 9.61
CA GLY A 6 8.50 17.00 9.14
C GLY A 6 8.39 16.78 7.62
N PHE A 7 7.18 16.85 7.09
CA PHE A 7 6.92 16.73 5.64
C PHE A 7 7.50 17.88 4.79
N LEU A 8 7.97 18.96 5.45
CA LEU A 8 8.55 20.13 4.80
C LEU A 8 9.99 20.31 5.25
N TYR A 9 10.87 20.67 4.31
CA TYR A 9 12.25 21.01 4.59
C TYR A 9 12.36 22.37 5.28
N PRO A 10 13.36 22.59 6.16
CA PRO A 10 13.54 23.88 6.84
C PRO A 10 13.55 25.12 5.93
N PHE A 11 14.17 25.02 4.74
CA PHE A 11 14.22 26.13 3.79
C PHE A 11 12.86 26.41 3.13
N GLU A 12 11.98 25.42 3.02
CA GLU A 12 10.64 25.60 2.46
C GLU A 12 9.81 26.52 3.33
N PHE A 13 9.98 26.50 4.67
CA PHE A 13 9.28 27.44 5.55
C PHE A 13 9.59 28.91 5.22
N VAL A 14 10.83 29.23 4.86
CA VAL A 14 11.22 30.58 4.43
C VAL A 14 10.54 30.96 3.11
N LEU A 15 10.51 30.04 2.15
CA LEU A 15 9.84 30.24 0.86
C LEU A 15 8.33 30.36 1.00
N ILE A 16 7.71 29.54 1.87
CA ILE A 16 6.29 29.59 2.19
C ILE A 16 5.93 30.93 2.83
N ALA A 17 6.71 31.39 3.82
CA ALA A 17 6.49 32.68 4.45
C ALA A 17 6.60 33.84 3.44
N LEU A 18 7.62 33.81 2.57
CA LEU A 18 7.76 34.79 1.49
C LEU A 18 6.58 34.73 0.52
N GLY A 19 6.15 33.52 0.13
CA GLY A 19 5.00 33.29 -0.73
C GLY A 19 3.71 33.87 -0.16
N LEU A 20 3.43 33.64 1.13
CA LEU A 20 2.29 34.22 1.83
C LEU A 20 2.32 35.76 1.80
N ILE A 21 3.48 36.37 2.12
CA ILE A 21 3.64 37.82 2.08
C ILE A 21 3.35 38.37 0.67
N VAL A 22 3.88 37.71 -0.37
CA VAL A 22 3.65 38.10 -1.77
C VAL A 22 2.18 37.97 -2.15
N MET A 23 1.53 36.86 -1.77
CA MET A 23 0.12 36.64 -2.05
C MET A 23 -0.78 37.68 -1.41
N ILE A 24 -0.51 38.05 -0.14
CA ILE A 24 -1.26 39.08 0.58
C ILE A 24 -1.07 40.45 -0.09
N ARG A 25 0.19 40.84 -0.34
CA ARG A 25 0.50 42.16 -0.93
C ARG A 25 -0.03 42.33 -2.35
N LYS A 26 -0.04 41.26 -3.14
CA LYS A 26 -0.50 41.27 -4.54
C LYS A 26 -1.94 40.80 -4.71
N GLN A 27 -2.66 40.55 -3.63
CA GLN A 27 -4.04 40.03 -3.66
C GLN A 27 -4.19 38.75 -4.52
N LEU A 28 -3.18 37.89 -4.52
CA LEU A 28 -3.19 36.61 -5.25
C LEU A 28 -3.88 35.49 -4.45
N PHE A 29 -4.31 35.77 -3.22
CA PHE A 29 -5.01 34.79 -2.41
C PHE A 29 -6.43 34.60 -2.96
N THR A 30 -6.64 33.45 -3.59
CA THR A 30 -7.95 33.10 -4.15
C THR A 30 -8.80 32.41 -3.08
N PRO A 31 -10.14 32.57 -3.11
CA PRO A 31 -11.06 31.80 -2.27
C PRO A 31 -10.86 30.29 -2.39
N LEU A 32 -10.39 29.80 -3.54
CA LEU A 32 -10.08 28.39 -3.78
C LEU A 32 -8.96 27.87 -2.85
N LEU A 33 -7.87 28.63 -2.67
CA LEU A 33 -6.77 28.22 -1.79
C LEU A 33 -7.19 28.25 -0.32
N GLY A 34 -8.01 29.25 0.07
CA GLY A 34 -8.64 29.29 1.38
C GLY A 34 -9.58 28.10 1.60
N ALA A 35 -10.44 27.80 0.64
CA ALA A 35 -11.33 26.65 0.69
C ALA A 35 -10.53 25.34 0.80
N TRP A 36 -9.47 25.15 0.01
CA TRP A 36 -8.61 23.97 0.12
C TRP A 36 -8.03 23.80 1.53
N PHE A 37 -7.55 24.88 2.15
CA PHE A 37 -7.03 24.86 3.53
C PHE A 37 -8.07 24.38 4.55
N PHE A 38 -9.36 24.65 4.38
CA PHE A 38 -10.39 24.18 5.30
C PHE A 38 -10.97 22.81 4.88
N LEU A 39 -11.03 22.54 3.58
CA LEU A 39 -11.66 21.35 3.04
C LEU A 39 -10.79 20.09 3.15
N TYR A 40 -9.45 20.19 3.25
CA TYR A 40 -8.61 19.00 3.37
C TYR A 40 -8.94 18.15 4.61
N ALA A 41 -9.44 18.78 5.67
CA ALA A 41 -9.81 18.11 6.91
C ALA A 41 -11.13 17.31 6.78
N VAL A 42 -12.01 17.68 5.84
CA VAL A 42 -13.35 17.09 5.72
C VAL A 42 -13.31 15.60 5.34
N PRO A 43 -12.57 15.16 4.31
CA PRO A 43 -12.44 13.73 4.04
C PRO A 43 -11.82 12.96 5.22
N SER A 44 -10.88 13.61 5.93
CA SER A 44 -10.21 12.98 7.07
C SER A 44 -11.14 12.81 8.28
N SER A 45 -12.09 13.74 8.50
CA SER A 45 -13.06 13.66 9.59
C SER A 45 -14.23 12.71 9.30
N LEU A 46 -14.57 12.51 8.02
CA LEU A 46 -15.66 11.62 7.61
C LEU A 46 -15.25 10.14 7.56
N ALA A 47 -13.97 9.87 7.31
CA ALA A 47 -13.46 8.52 7.40
C ALA A 47 -13.11 8.20 8.86
N ALA A 48 -13.32 6.95 9.28
CA ALA A 48 -12.86 6.41 10.57
C ALA A 48 -11.35 6.63 10.76
N ASP A 49 -10.81 6.38 11.96
CA ASP A 49 -9.46 6.72 12.45
C ASP A 49 -8.50 7.49 11.51
N GLY A 50 -8.02 8.61 12.01
CA GLY A 50 -7.14 9.50 11.28
C GLY A 50 -5.87 8.79 10.79
N HIS A 51 -5.80 8.52 9.48
CA HIS A 51 -4.57 8.03 8.86
C HIS A 51 -3.74 9.22 8.36
N ILE A 52 -2.46 9.30 8.78
CA ILE A 52 -1.55 10.41 8.43
C ILE A 52 -1.41 10.65 6.92
N TRP A 53 -1.49 9.61 6.09
CA TRP A 53 -1.45 9.72 4.63
C TRP A 53 -2.57 10.59 4.05
N ARG A 54 -3.72 10.76 4.74
CA ARG A 54 -4.78 11.66 4.27
C ARG A 54 -4.34 13.13 4.28
N MET A 55 -3.36 13.49 5.13
CA MET A 55 -2.75 14.83 5.11
C MET A 55 -1.97 15.12 3.83
N PHE A 56 -1.65 14.12 2.99
CA PHE A 56 -1.01 14.38 1.70
C PHE A 56 -1.88 15.19 0.74
N THR A 57 -3.19 15.19 0.93
CA THR A 57 -4.11 16.08 0.19
C THR A 57 -3.91 17.56 0.51
N PHE A 58 -3.29 17.89 1.66
CA PHE A 58 -2.90 19.24 2.05
C PHE A 58 -1.57 19.68 1.45
N LEU A 59 -0.66 18.73 1.18
CA LEU A 59 0.73 19.00 0.79
C LEU A 59 0.88 19.92 -0.45
N PRO A 60 0.01 19.90 -1.47
CA PRO A 60 0.13 20.82 -2.60
C PRO A 60 0.04 22.30 -2.20
N LEU A 61 -0.71 22.64 -1.14
CA LEU A 61 -0.94 24.02 -0.74
C LEU A 61 0.36 24.75 -0.31
N PRO A 62 1.14 24.27 0.69
CA PRO A 62 2.41 24.89 1.04
C PRO A 62 3.41 24.88 -0.13
N GLN A 63 3.35 23.89 -1.03
CA GLN A 63 4.24 23.83 -2.20
C GLN A 63 3.93 24.93 -3.24
N ILE A 64 2.65 25.19 -3.50
CA ILE A 64 2.21 26.30 -4.37
C ILE A 64 2.67 27.64 -3.77
N ILE A 65 2.43 27.84 -2.48
CA ILE A 65 2.81 29.07 -1.77
C ILE A 65 4.34 29.25 -1.80
N GLY A 66 5.11 28.20 -1.48
CA GLY A 66 6.56 28.21 -1.56
C GLY A 66 7.08 28.53 -2.96
N GLY A 67 6.45 27.97 -4.00
CA GLY A 67 6.76 28.26 -5.40
C GLY A 67 6.55 29.73 -5.76
N ILE A 68 5.47 30.37 -5.29
CA ILE A 68 5.24 31.81 -5.47
C ILE A 68 6.37 32.62 -4.81
N GLY A 69 6.79 32.24 -3.61
CA GLY A 69 7.92 32.87 -2.91
C GLY A 69 9.23 32.76 -3.71
N LEU A 70 9.52 31.57 -4.24
CA LEU A 70 10.72 31.32 -5.06
C LEU A 70 10.71 32.15 -6.35
N VAL A 71 9.59 32.16 -7.09
CA VAL A 71 9.44 32.93 -8.32
C VAL A 71 9.57 34.43 -8.03
N HIS A 72 9.03 34.92 -6.92
CA HIS A 72 9.20 36.31 -6.53
C HIS A 72 10.66 36.66 -6.28
N LEU A 73 11.39 35.82 -5.54
CA LEU A 73 12.82 36.00 -5.26
C LEU A 73 13.65 36.01 -6.55
N ALA A 74 13.38 35.07 -7.46
CA ALA A 74 14.05 34.97 -8.76
C ALA A 74 13.81 36.20 -9.65
N ASN A 75 12.62 36.80 -9.60
CA ASN A 75 12.27 37.98 -10.38
C ASN A 75 12.86 39.29 -9.80
N GLN A 76 13.06 39.38 -8.48
CA GLN A 76 13.72 40.53 -7.87
C GLN A 76 15.23 40.56 -8.16
N ARG A 77 15.87 39.39 -8.27
CA ARG A 77 17.29 39.24 -8.55
C ARG A 77 17.50 38.84 -10.00
N LYS A 78 17.44 39.82 -10.92
CA LYS A 78 17.65 39.63 -12.38
C LYS A 78 19.08 39.22 -12.78
N GLN A 79 19.95 38.96 -11.81
CA GLN A 79 21.30 38.47 -12.09
C GLN A 79 21.21 37.05 -12.64
N ILE A 80 21.69 36.85 -13.87
CA ILE A 80 21.60 35.55 -14.57
C ILE A 80 22.15 34.39 -13.75
N TRP A 81 23.21 34.62 -12.96
CA TRP A 81 23.82 33.61 -12.10
C TRP A 81 22.91 33.15 -10.96
N VAL A 82 22.09 34.04 -10.40
CA VAL A 82 21.11 33.69 -9.35
C VAL A 82 20.01 32.82 -9.95
N GLN A 83 19.50 33.18 -11.12
CA GLN A 83 18.48 32.40 -11.82
C GLN A 83 19.02 31.04 -12.26
N ALA A 84 20.24 30.99 -12.79
CA ALA A 84 20.93 29.75 -13.13
C ALA A 84 21.15 28.87 -11.89
N GLY A 85 21.53 29.46 -10.75
CA GLY A 85 21.68 28.75 -9.48
C GLY A 85 20.36 28.13 -8.99
N ILE A 86 19.25 28.90 -9.01
CA ILE A 86 17.92 28.38 -8.66
C ILE A 86 17.52 27.25 -9.63
N GLY A 87 17.69 27.46 -10.94
CA GLY A 87 17.39 26.47 -11.96
C GLY A 87 18.18 25.17 -11.76
N LEU A 88 19.47 25.28 -11.46
CA LEU A 88 20.33 24.13 -11.15
C LEU A 88 19.84 23.39 -9.89
N ILE A 89 19.50 24.11 -8.82
CA ILE A 89 18.97 23.48 -7.60
C ILE A 89 17.67 22.73 -7.90
N CYS A 90 16.73 23.34 -8.63
CA CYS A 90 15.50 22.68 -9.05
C CYS A 90 15.79 21.42 -9.90
N ALA A 91 16.71 21.52 -10.86
CA ALA A 91 17.11 20.39 -11.69
C ALA A 91 17.73 19.25 -10.86
N LEU A 92 18.55 19.57 -9.85
CA LEU A 92 19.12 18.59 -8.93
C LEU A 92 18.05 17.89 -8.09
N PHE A 93 17.03 18.63 -7.60
CA PHE A 93 15.92 18.02 -6.87
C PHE A 93 15.06 17.12 -7.76
N VAL A 94 14.77 17.53 -8.99
CA VAL A 94 14.06 16.69 -9.97
C VAL A 94 14.88 15.45 -10.32
N PHE A 95 16.17 15.61 -10.60
CA PHE A 95 17.06 14.48 -10.88
C PHE A 95 17.12 13.51 -9.71
N ARG A 96 17.28 14.02 -8.48
CA ARG A 96 17.25 13.21 -7.27
C ARG A 96 15.92 12.49 -7.12
N PHE A 97 14.80 13.18 -7.29
CA PHE A 97 13.47 12.56 -7.23
C PHE A 97 13.36 11.43 -8.26
N LEU A 98 13.82 11.63 -9.49
CA LEU A 98 13.80 10.58 -10.52
C LEU A 98 14.65 9.38 -10.09
N VAL A 99 15.89 9.58 -9.64
CA VAL A 99 16.75 8.49 -9.15
C VAL A 99 16.12 7.77 -7.96
N ASP A 100 15.61 8.52 -6.99
CA ASP A 100 14.98 7.96 -5.79
C ASP A 100 13.71 7.16 -6.17
N TYR A 101 12.88 7.69 -7.07
CA TYR A 101 11.61 7.10 -7.48
C TYR A 101 11.77 5.89 -8.42
N THR A 102 12.66 5.95 -9.42
CA THR A 102 12.81 4.89 -10.41
C THR A 102 13.76 3.78 -9.98
N SER A 103 14.71 4.08 -9.09
CA SER A 103 15.80 3.17 -8.76
C SER A 103 15.79 2.77 -7.29
N TYR A 104 15.89 3.74 -6.38
CA TYR A 104 16.02 3.44 -4.95
C TYR A 104 14.74 2.87 -4.35
N LEU A 105 13.58 3.46 -4.65
CA LEU A 105 12.31 3.11 -4.03
C LEU A 105 11.85 1.68 -4.39
N PRO A 106 11.91 1.22 -5.67
CA PRO A 106 11.65 -0.19 -5.98
C PRO A 106 12.63 -1.16 -5.31
N TRP A 107 13.89 -0.75 -5.13
CA TRP A 107 14.95 -1.59 -4.58
C TRP A 107 14.91 -1.70 -3.05
N ALA A 108 14.86 -0.57 -2.34
CA ALA A 108 14.90 -0.50 -0.87
C ALA A 108 13.52 -0.57 -0.20
N GLN A 109 12.48 -0.13 -0.91
CA GLN A 109 11.14 0.05 -0.35
C GLN A 109 10.10 -0.77 -1.11
N GLY A 110 10.51 -1.83 -1.83
CA GLY A 110 9.63 -2.69 -2.62
C GLY A 110 8.45 -3.22 -1.81
N ALA A 111 8.71 -3.69 -0.58
CA ALA A 111 7.68 -4.16 0.35
C ALA A 111 6.66 -3.05 0.69
N ASN A 112 7.12 -1.83 0.97
CA ASN A 112 6.24 -0.71 1.35
C ASN A 112 5.57 -0.03 0.14
N SER A 113 6.04 -0.31 -1.07
CA SER A 113 5.55 0.27 -2.32
C SER A 113 4.63 -0.67 -3.08
N PHE A 114 4.23 -1.78 -2.46
CA PHE A 114 3.36 -2.80 -3.04
C PHE A 114 3.93 -3.41 -4.33
N PHE A 115 5.27 -3.43 -4.43
CA PHE A 115 5.95 -4.03 -5.56
C PHE A 115 5.70 -5.54 -5.57
N GLY A 116 5.58 -6.13 -6.76
CA GLY A 116 5.36 -7.57 -6.94
C GLY A 116 3.90 -8.00 -7.00
N PHE A 117 2.93 -7.20 -6.53
CA PHE A 117 1.51 -7.57 -6.64
C PHE A 117 1.04 -7.70 -8.09
N ARG A 118 1.53 -6.83 -8.99
CA ARG A 118 1.22 -6.94 -10.42
C ARG A 118 1.61 -8.31 -10.97
N ASP A 119 2.86 -8.71 -10.71
CA ASP A 119 3.41 -9.96 -11.25
C ASP A 119 2.79 -11.18 -10.55
N LEU A 120 2.51 -11.08 -9.25
CA LEU A 120 1.75 -12.05 -8.48
C LEU A 120 0.37 -12.29 -9.10
N TYR A 121 -0.48 -11.27 -9.20
CA TYR A 121 -1.83 -11.45 -9.73
C TYR A 121 -1.85 -11.80 -11.22
N SER A 122 -0.86 -11.33 -11.99
CA SER A 122 -0.69 -11.76 -13.38
C SER A 122 -0.44 -13.27 -13.46
N TYR A 123 0.42 -13.81 -12.59
CA TYR A 123 0.65 -15.26 -12.49
C TYR A 123 -0.58 -16.00 -11.96
N LEU A 124 -1.22 -15.51 -10.89
CA LEU A 124 -2.39 -16.18 -10.33
C LEU A 124 -3.53 -16.28 -11.35
N LYS A 125 -3.73 -15.25 -12.19
CA LYS A 125 -4.70 -15.27 -13.29
C LYS A 125 -4.46 -16.41 -14.30
N THR A 126 -3.22 -16.88 -14.46
CA THR A 126 -2.93 -18.00 -15.38
C THR A 126 -3.21 -19.36 -14.77
N VAL A 127 -3.16 -19.48 -13.43
CA VAL A 127 -3.30 -20.77 -12.73
C VAL A 127 -4.59 -20.90 -11.93
N GLU A 128 -5.32 -19.80 -11.68
CA GLU A 128 -6.45 -19.79 -10.75
C GLU A 128 -7.53 -20.82 -11.11
N LYS A 129 -7.73 -21.13 -12.39
CA LYS A 129 -8.77 -22.04 -12.87
C LYS A 129 -8.58 -23.48 -12.37
N ASP A 130 -7.36 -23.85 -11.99
CA ASP A 130 -7.01 -25.21 -11.54
C ASP A 130 -7.28 -25.43 -10.05
N TYR A 131 -7.70 -24.38 -9.35
CA TYR A 131 -7.91 -24.35 -7.90
C TYR A 131 -9.28 -23.79 -7.54
N ASP A 132 -9.98 -24.49 -6.67
CA ASP A 132 -11.26 -24.08 -6.10
C ASP A 132 -11.09 -23.16 -4.89
N TYR A 133 -9.88 -23.05 -4.35
CA TYR A 133 -9.56 -22.29 -3.15
C TYR A 133 -8.21 -21.59 -3.28
N ILE A 134 -8.19 -20.27 -3.09
CA ILE A 134 -6.99 -19.43 -3.17
C ILE A 134 -6.91 -18.61 -1.89
N VAL A 135 -5.85 -18.80 -1.11
CA VAL A 135 -5.58 -18.09 0.14
C VAL A 135 -4.46 -17.08 -0.07
N VAL A 136 -4.72 -15.82 0.22
CA VAL A 136 -3.73 -14.73 0.17
C VAL A 136 -3.41 -14.30 1.60
N ALA A 137 -2.20 -14.63 2.06
CA ALA A 137 -1.75 -14.46 3.45
C ALA A 137 -0.27 -14.02 3.61
N PRO A 138 0.16 -12.90 3.01
CA PRO A 138 1.50 -12.36 3.24
C PRO A 138 1.59 -11.63 4.59
N SER A 139 1.68 -12.40 5.69
CA SER A 139 1.67 -11.89 7.07
C SER A 139 2.80 -10.90 7.37
N GLY A 140 3.97 -11.08 6.73
CA GLY A 140 5.16 -10.25 6.96
C GLY A 140 5.14 -8.86 6.33
N LEU A 141 4.10 -8.49 5.57
CA LEU A 141 4.07 -7.23 4.81
C LEU A 141 3.21 -6.13 5.46
N GLY A 142 2.48 -6.42 6.55
CA GLY A 142 1.68 -5.43 7.28
C GLY A 142 0.51 -4.87 6.46
N PHE A 143 -0.08 -5.70 5.59
CA PHE A 143 -1.17 -5.29 4.71
C PHE A 143 -2.52 -5.72 5.26
N ASP A 144 -3.32 -4.76 5.68
CA ASP A 144 -4.64 -5.02 6.26
C ASP A 144 -5.76 -5.10 5.21
N GLN A 145 -5.47 -4.73 3.95
CA GLN A 145 -6.47 -4.58 2.88
C GLN A 145 -6.06 -5.31 1.58
N LEU A 146 -5.61 -6.56 1.71
CA LEU A 146 -5.14 -7.38 0.59
C LEU A 146 -6.14 -7.52 -0.57
N TYR A 147 -7.44 -7.51 -0.25
CA TYR A 147 -8.52 -7.61 -1.24
C TYR A 147 -8.53 -6.46 -2.26
N ILE A 148 -7.99 -5.28 -1.92
CA ILE A 148 -7.95 -4.13 -2.84
C ILE A 148 -7.08 -4.46 -4.06
N TYR A 149 -5.97 -5.18 -3.86
CA TYR A 149 -5.11 -5.60 -4.98
C TYR A 149 -5.81 -6.64 -5.86
N TYR A 150 -6.60 -7.53 -5.26
CA TYR A 150 -7.46 -8.43 -6.02
C TYR A 150 -8.44 -7.63 -6.89
N LEU A 151 -9.19 -6.68 -6.32
CA LEU A 151 -10.13 -5.85 -7.08
C LEU A 151 -9.44 -5.11 -8.24
N PHE A 152 -8.24 -4.58 -8.00
CA PHE A 152 -7.50 -3.82 -8.99
C PHE A 152 -6.95 -4.69 -10.14
N TYR A 153 -6.34 -5.83 -9.83
CA TYR A 153 -5.66 -6.67 -10.84
C TYR A 153 -6.55 -7.74 -11.45
N MET A 154 -7.47 -8.33 -10.69
CA MET A 154 -8.39 -9.35 -11.20
C MET A 154 -9.62 -8.75 -11.87
N GLN A 155 -9.99 -7.51 -11.49
CA GLN A 155 -11.08 -6.75 -12.11
C GLN A 155 -12.41 -7.54 -12.19
N PRO A 156 -12.92 -8.05 -11.05
CA PRO A 156 -14.24 -8.69 -11.04
C PRO A 156 -15.34 -7.69 -11.43
N ASP A 157 -16.53 -8.17 -11.78
CA ASP A 157 -17.66 -7.29 -12.08
C ASP A 157 -17.96 -6.40 -10.85
N PRO A 158 -17.85 -5.05 -10.98
CA PRO A 158 -18.08 -4.15 -9.87
C PRO A 158 -19.51 -4.24 -9.33
N ARG A 159 -20.49 -4.61 -10.18
CA ARG A 159 -21.88 -4.78 -9.76
C ARG A 159 -22.04 -5.97 -8.82
N GLU A 160 -21.45 -7.11 -9.16
CA GLU A 160 -21.47 -8.32 -8.32
C GLU A 160 -20.81 -8.05 -6.96
N TYR A 161 -19.64 -7.40 -6.98
CA TYR A 161 -18.94 -7.02 -5.76
C TYR A 161 -19.74 -6.04 -4.89
N GLN A 162 -20.38 -5.02 -5.49
CA GLN A 162 -21.20 -4.06 -4.76
C GLN A 162 -22.43 -4.72 -4.14
N LEU A 163 -23.13 -5.58 -4.89
CA LEU A 163 -24.27 -6.35 -4.40
C LEU A 163 -23.89 -7.43 -3.36
N GLY A 164 -22.61 -7.76 -3.25
CA GLY A 164 -22.11 -8.75 -2.29
C GLY A 164 -22.31 -10.19 -2.73
N VAL A 165 -22.45 -10.42 -4.04
CA VAL A 165 -22.51 -11.76 -4.60
C VAL A 165 -21.17 -12.45 -4.32
N ASP A 166 -21.22 -13.53 -3.54
CA ASP A 166 -20.04 -14.27 -3.08
C ASP A 166 -18.97 -13.45 -2.36
N VAL A 167 -19.37 -12.37 -1.67
CA VAL A 167 -18.45 -11.54 -0.88
C VAL A 167 -18.75 -11.69 0.61
N GLU A 168 -17.73 -12.03 1.40
CA GLU A 168 -17.80 -12.03 2.86
C GLU A 168 -17.21 -10.73 3.43
N ARG A 169 -18.09 -9.89 3.99
CA ARG A 169 -17.78 -8.54 4.51
C ARG A 169 -18.22 -8.37 5.98
N PRO A 170 -17.58 -9.06 6.94
CA PRO A 170 -17.88 -8.83 8.34
C PRO A 170 -17.54 -7.38 8.73
N VAL A 171 -18.38 -6.81 9.57
CA VAL A 171 -18.07 -5.58 10.29
C VAL A 171 -17.21 -5.98 11.49
N GLY A 172 -15.93 -5.62 11.44
CA GLY A 172 -14.95 -5.83 12.49
C GLY A 172 -15.11 -4.86 13.66
N ARG A 173 -14.06 -4.79 14.49
CA ARG A 173 -14.03 -3.85 15.62
C ARG A 173 -14.06 -2.41 15.09
N GLU A 174 -14.67 -1.49 15.85
CA GLU A 174 -14.74 -0.06 15.52
C GLU A 174 -15.50 0.25 14.20
N ASN A 175 -16.41 -0.64 13.79
CA ASN A 175 -17.20 -0.52 12.56
C ASN A 175 -16.40 -0.56 11.25
N TRP A 176 -15.17 -1.11 11.28
CA TRP A 176 -14.40 -1.35 10.07
C TRP A 176 -14.97 -2.51 9.25
N VAL A 177 -15.18 -2.32 7.95
CA VAL A 177 -15.55 -3.41 7.05
C VAL A 177 -14.29 -4.15 6.62
N GLU A 178 -14.17 -5.40 7.03
CA GLU A 178 -13.11 -6.30 6.56
C GLU A 178 -13.65 -7.14 5.43
N VAL A 179 -12.90 -7.30 4.34
CA VAL A 179 -13.26 -8.23 3.27
C VAL A 179 -12.44 -9.50 3.46
N LYS A 180 -13.08 -10.58 3.91
CA LYS A 180 -12.41 -11.86 4.16
C LYS A 180 -12.43 -12.78 2.95
N ARG A 181 -13.43 -12.65 2.08
CA ARG A 181 -13.60 -13.51 0.91
C ARG A 181 -14.26 -12.79 -0.26
N ILE A 182 -13.79 -13.09 -1.47
CA ILE A 182 -14.47 -12.77 -2.73
C ILE A 182 -14.42 -14.02 -3.62
N ALA A 183 -15.57 -14.63 -3.90
CA ALA A 183 -15.66 -15.92 -4.60
C ALA A 183 -14.75 -16.97 -3.94
N LYS A 184 -13.78 -17.53 -4.68
CA LYS A 184 -12.79 -18.51 -4.20
C LYS A 184 -11.54 -17.91 -3.56
N TRP A 185 -11.46 -16.58 -3.46
CA TRP A 185 -10.31 -15.86 -2.94
C TRP A 185 -10.53 -15.51 -1.48
N HIS A 186 -9.62 -15.96 -0.62
CA HIS A 186 -9.66 -15.78 0.82
C HIS A 186 -8.49 -14.91 1.26
N PHE A 187 -8.79 -13.83 1.99
CA PHE A 187 -7.80 -12.87 2.48
C PHE A 187 -7.67 -13.04 3.99
N VAL A 188 -6.50 -13.50 4.43
CA VAL A 188 -6.24 -13.78 5.85
C VAL A 188 -4.91 -13.20 6.26
N GLY A 189 -4.82 -12.71 7.49
CA GLY A 189 -3.56 -12.16 8.00
C GLY A 189 -2.45 -13.22 8.15
N ASP A 190 -2.81 -14.44 8.57
CA ASP A 190 -1.90 -15.58 8.69
C ASP A 190 -2.63 -16.89 8.36
N VAL A 191 -2.10 -17.65 7.40
CA VAL A 191 -2.64 -18.95 6.98
C VAL A 191 -2.67 -19.97 8.13
N ARG A 192 -1.78 -19.85 9.12
CA ARG A 192 -1.70 -20.77 10.27
C ARG A 192 -2.97 -20.78 11.10
N ASN A 193 -3.78 -19.72 11.03
CA ASN A 193 -5.03 -19.61 11.76
C ASN A 193 -6.20 -20.32 11.08
N VAL A 194 -6.08 -20.63 9.78
CA VAL A 194 -7.17 -21.21 8.97
C VAL A 194 -6.81 -22.56 8.36
N VAL A 195 -5.56 -23.01 8.52
CA VAL A 195 -5.01 -24.21 7.87
C VAL A 195 -5.82 -25.49 8.11
N PHE A 196 -6.51 -25.59 9.25
CA PHE A 196 -7.30 -26.77 9.62
C PHE A 196 -8.57 -26.94 8.79
N ASP A 197 -9.12 -25.83 8.29
CA ASP A 197 -10.39 -25.81 7.57
C ASP A 197 -10.18 -25.77 6.04
N LEU A 198 -8.93 -25.73 5.58
CA LEU A 198 -8.63 -25.64 4.15
C LEU A 198 -8.93 -26.95 3.42
N PRO A 199 -9.53 -26.88 2.22
CA PRO A 199 -9.68 -28.04 1.36
C PRO A 199 -8.33 -28.52 0.84
N ASP A 200 -8.30 -29.77 0.38
CA ASP A 200 -7.12 -30.28 -0.33
C ASP A 200 -6.92 -29.51 -1.65
N LYS A 201 -5.66 -29.44 -2.12
CA LYS A 201 -5.28 -28.70 -3.33
C LYS A 201 -5.67 -27.21 -3.25
N THR A 202 -5.30 -26.54 -2.16
CA THR A 202 -5.47 -25.09 -1.99
C THR A 202 -4.24 -24.35 -2.52
N LEU A 203 -4.43 -23.26 -3.26
CA LEU A 203 -3.34 -22.37 -3.65
C LEU A 203 -3.09 -21.34 -2.53
N LEU A 204 -1.87 -21.28 -2.02
CA LEU A 204 -1.46 -20.33 -0.98
C LEU A 204 -0.50 -19.30 -1.56
N VAL A 205 -0.78 -18.02 -1.31
CA VAL A 205 0.16 -16.91 -1.48
C VAL A 205 0.64 -16.47 -0.11
N ALA A 206 1.92 -16.67 0.17
CA ALA A 206 2.57 -16.25 1.40
C ALA A 206 3.62 -15.17 1.13
N ASP A 207 4.11 -14.53 2.19
CA ASP A 207 5.22 -13.58 2.09
C ASP A 207 6.53 -14.29 1.71
N GLY A 208 7.50 -13.53 1.21
CA GLY A 208 8.79 -14.07 0.80
C GLY A 208 9.62 -14.72 1.90
N ASN A 209 9.38 -14.37 3.17
CA ASN A 209 10.07 -14.96 4.33
C ASN A 209 9.38 -16.24 4.83
N PHE A 210 8.26 -16.64 4.21
CA PHE A 210 7.55 -17.85 4.57
C PHE A 210 8.47 -19.07 4.45
N LYS A 211 8.63 -19.79 5.57
CA LYS A 211 9.46 -20.99 5.67
C LYS A 211 8.66 -22.19 5.21
N GLU A 212 8.79 -22.53 3.93
CA GLU A 212 8.11 -23.68 3.30
C GLU A 212 8.26 -24.99 4.09
N LYS A 213 9.47 -25.26 4.58
CA LYS A 213 9.83 -26.48 5.32
C LYS A 213 9.50 -26.40 6.82
N ALA A 214 9.13 -25.23 7.33
CA ALA A 214 8.61 -25.15 8.68
C ALA A 214 7.18 -25.70 8.64
N PRO A 215 6.85 -26.69 9.47
CA PRO A 215 5.54 -27.29 9.40
C PRO A 215 4.48 -26.23 9.69
N LEU A 216 3.47 -26.16 8.82
CA LEU A 216 2.20 -25.58 9.22
C LEU A 216 1.73 -26.31 10.49
N PRO A 217 1.01 -25.63 11.40
CA PRO A 217 0.62 -26.18 12.70
C PRO A 217 0.24 -27.66 12.64
N GLN A 218 0.84 -28.47 13.51
CA GLN A 218 0.56 -29.91 13.65
C GLN A 218 0.79 -30.77 12.37
N ASN A 219 1.57 -30.29 11.39
CA ASN A 219 1.77 -30.97 10.10
C ASN A 219 0.45 -31.24 9.35
N VAL A 220 -0.58 -30.40 9.50
CA VAL A 220 -1.91 -30.62 8.89
C VAL A 220 -1.84 -30.62 7.36
N MET A 221 -1.01 -29.74 6.81
CA MET A 221 -0.83 -29.56 5.37
C MET A 221 0.65 -29.66 5.00
N LEU A 222 0.92 -30.28 3.86
CA LEU A 222 2.20 -30.24 3.17
C LEU A 222 2.19 -29.07 2.17
N THR A 223 3.37 -28.52 1.90
CA THR A 223 3.57 -27.34 1.05
C THR A 223 4.45 -27.71 -0.14
N GLU A 224 4.05 -27.29 -1.34
CA GLU A 224 4.87 -27.39 -2.54
C GLU A 224 5.05 -25.98 -3.14
N LEU A 225 6.28 -25.47 -3.16
CA LEU A 225 6.56 -24.17 -3.78
C LEU A 225 6.50 -24.29 -5.31
N ILE A 226 5.60 -23.51 -5.94
CA ILE A 226 5.47 -23.48 -7.40
C ILE A 226 6.08 -22.23 -8.02
N LYS A 227 6.06 -21.09 -7.30
CA LYS A 227 6.55 -19.82 -7.84
C LYS A 227 7.06 -18.91 -6.73
N THR A 228 8.18 -18.26 -6.98
CA THR A 228 8.63 -17.09 -6.20
C THR A 228 8.52 -15.85 -7.07
N ILE A 229 7.90 -14.81 -6.54
CA ILE A 229 7.89 -13.46 -7.10
C ILE A 229 8.93 -12.67 -6.31
N ASN A 230 9.87 -12.01 -6.99
CA ASN A 230 10.95 -11.28 -6.35
C ASN A 230 10.72 -9.76 -6.44
N PHE A 231 11.24 -9.03 -5.46
CA PHE A 231 11.43 -7.60 -5.54
C PHE A 231 12.53 -7.24 -6.55
N ALA A 232 12.64 -5.95 -6.89
CA ALA A 232 13.67 -5.46 -7.81
C ALA A 232 15.11 -5.72 -7.30
N ASN A 233 15.30 -5.86 -5.98
CA ASN A 233 16.58 -6.19 -5.37
C ASN A 233 16.92 -7.69 -5.41
N GLY A 234 16.01 -8.55 -5.91
CA GLY A 234 16.16 -10.00 -5.99
C GLY A 234 15.63 -10.76 -4.78
N ASP A 235 15.28 -10.08 -3.69
CA ASP A 235 14.69 -10.73 -2.51
C ASP A 235 13.29 -11.25 -2.82
N PRO A 236 12.86 -12.37 -2.21
CA PRO A 236 11.51 -12.89 -2.42
C PRO A 236 10.47 -11.90 -1.86
N ALA A 237 9.54 -11.50 -2.71
CA ALA A 237 8.36 -10.72 -2.34
C ALA A 237 7.21 -11.62 -1.90
N PHE A 238 6.89 -12.60 -2.75
CA PHE A 238 5.82 -13.55 -2.53
C PHE A 238 6.27 -14.96 -2.88
N LYS A 239 5.72 -15.92 -2.16
CA LYS A 239 5.81 -17.33 -2.51
C LYS A 239 4.41 -17.82 -2.79
N VAL A 240 4.26 -18.50 -3.91
CA VAL A 240 3.04 -19.21 -4.27
C VAL A 240 3.30 -20.70 -4.07
N LEU A 241 2.46 -21.33 -3.25
CA LEU A 241 2.57 -22.72 -2.87
C LEU A 241 1.25 -23.46 -3.12
N ILE A 242 1.34 -24.76 -3.37
CA ILE A 242 0.19 -25.66 -3.28
C ILE A 242 0.18 -26.26 -1.88
N LEU A 243 -1.00 -26.32 -1.28
CA LEU A 243 -1.24 -27.00 -0.02
C LEU A 243 -1.93 -28.34 -0.28
N HIS A 244 -1.34 -29.40 0.27
CA HIS A 244 -1.90 -30.75 0.25
C HIS A 244 -2.24 -31.19 1.67
N LYS A 245 -3.38 -31.85 1.86
CA LYS A 245 -3.67 -32.47 3.16
C LYS A 245 -2.62 -33.52 3.46
N ASN A 246 -2.05 -33.47 4.66
CA ASN A 246 -1.12 -34.49 5.09
C ASN A 246 -1.90 -35.79 5.40
N PRO A 247 -1.67 -36.89 4.67
CA PRO A 247 -2.38 -38.15 4.92
C PRO A 247 -2.08 -38.75 6.30
N ALA A 248 -0.97 -38.36 6.92
CA ALA A 248 -0.61 -38.80 8.28
C ALA A 248 -1.33 -37.99 9.38
N PHE A 249 -1.95 -36.85 9.05
CA PHE A 249 -2.67 -36.05 10.03
C PHE A 249 -4.00 -36.73 10.39
N LYS A 250 -4.15 -37.08 11.67
CA LYS A 250 -5.42 -37.53 12.25
C LYS A 250 -5.97 -36.37 13.09
N PRO A 251 -7.14 -35.80 12.75
CA PRO A 251 -7.73 -34.75 13.57
C PRO A 251 -7.93 -35.29 14.98
N GLN A 252 -7.36 -34.61 15.98
CA GLN A 252 -7.70 -34.91 17.36
C GLN A 252 -9.19 -34.60 17.55
N PRO A 253 -9.97 -35.48 18.20
CA PRO A 253 -11.36 -35.18 18.49
C PRO A 253 -11.40 -33.90 19.32
N SER A 254 -12.04 -32.87 18.78
CA SER A 254 -12.26 -31.61 19.50
C SER A 254 -12.90 -31.99 20.85
N PRO A 255 -12.33 -31.56 21.99
CA PRO A 255 -12.96 -31.81 23.28
C PRO A 255 -14.35 -31.21 23.19
N LYS A 256 -15.38 -32.06 23.19
CA LYS A 256 -16.77 -31.61 23.20
C LYS A 256 -16.87 -30.52 24.26
N ALA A 257 -17.22 -29.31 23.85
CA ALA A 257 -17.50 -28.24 24.79
C ALA A 257 -18.55 -28.80 25.76
N SER A 258 -18.12 -29.10 26.99
CA SER A 258 -19.01 -29.48 28.07
C SER A 258 -19.87 -28.26 28.35
N LEU A 259 -21.11 -28.32 27.86
CA LEU A 259 -22.20 -27.40 28.19
C LEU A 259 -22.49 -27.42 29.69
#